data_AF-A0A934AFM5-F1
#
_entry.id   AF-A0A934AFM5-F1
#
_cell.length_a   1.000
_cell.length_b   1.000
_cell.length_c   1.000
_cell.angle_alpha   90.00
_cell.angle_beta   90.00
_cell.angle_gamma   90.00
#
_symmetry.space_group_name_H-M   'P 1'
#
loop_
_entity.id
_entity.type
_entity.pdbx_description
1 polymer ?
#
loop_
_entity_poly.entity_id
_entity_poly.type
_entity_poly.pdbx_seq_one_letter_code
_entity_poly.pdbx_strand_id
1 'polypeptide(L)' 'GGEQRLSGFLLWQSEYSELYFPAWYMPEFTPGRLDEAIEEFNRRKRRFGR' A
#
# COMPACT_ATOMS: atom_id res chain seq x y z
N GLY A 1 9.30 9.26 1.66
CA GLY A 1 8.80 8.28 0.68
C GLY A 1 9.94 7.32 0.44
N GLY A 2 9.68 6.01 0.46
CA GLY A 2 10.70 4.99 0.23
C GLY A 2 11.01 4.05 1.40
N GLU A 3 10.55 4.35 2.62
CA GLU A 3 10.72 3.45 3.77
C GLU A 3 9.61 2.40 3.77
N GLN A 4 9.98 1.11 3.85
CA GLN A 4 9.03 0.00 3.86
C GLN A 4 8.78 -0.50 5.28
N ARG A 5 7.95 0.24 6.03
CA ARG A 5 7.57 -0.13 7.40
C ARG A 5 6.21 0.41 7.77
N LEU A 6 5.54 -0.28 8.69
CA LEU A 6 4.27 0.18 9.26
C LEU A 6 4.46 1.14 10.43
N SER A 7 5.62 1.12 11.11
CA SER A 7 5.91 2.03 12.23
C SER A 7 4.83 2.02 13.33
N GLY A 8 4.22 0.86 13.60
CA GLY A 8 3.14 0.71 14.58
C GLY A 8 1.75 1.11 14.08
N PHE A 9 1.62 1.50 12.81
CA PHE A 9 0.34 1.84 12.20
C PHE A 9 -0.50 0.59 11.94
N LEU A 10 -1.73 0.57 12.47
CA LEU A 10 -2.75 -0.44 12.21
C LEU A 10 -2.25 -1.90 12.39
N LEU A 11 -1.55 -2.19 13.48
CA LEU A 11 -0.92 -3.50 13.70
C LEU A 11 -1.90 -4.69 13.58
N TRP A 12 -3.05 -4.60 14.24
CA TRP A 12 -4.06 -5.67 14.20
C TRP A 12 -4.85 -5.64 12.89
N GLN A 13 -5.23 -4.45 12.44
CA GLN A 13 -6.07 -4.28 11.26
C GLN A 13 -5.33 -4.62 9.96
N SER A 14 -4.00 -4.59 9.97
CA SER A 14 -3.16 -4.86 8.80
C SER A 14 -2.73 -6.32 8.65
N GLU A 15 -3.19 -7.24 9.52
CA GLU A 15 -2.75 -8.65 9.56
C GLU A 15 -2.77 -9.34 8.18
N TYR A 16 -3.81 -9.07 7.38
CA TYR A 16 -3.97 -9.61 6.03
C TYR A 16 -4.00 -8.53 4.94
N SER A 17 -3.66 -7.29 5.28
CA SER A 17 -3.70 -6.18 4.35
C SER A 17 -2.56 -6.29 3.34
N GLU A 18 -2.81 -5.83 2.11
CA GLU A 18 -1.73 -5.62 1.16
C GLU A 18 -1.14 -4.24 1.35
N LEU A 19 0.19 -4.16 1.31
CA LEU A 19 0.90 -2.92 1.47
C LEU A 19 1.38 -2.41 0.11
N TYR A 20 1.19 -1.12 -0.11
CA TYR A 20 1.71 -0.39 -1.26
C TYR A 20 2.71 0.65 -0.77
N PHE A 21 3.92 0.61 -1.32
CA PHE A 21 5.03 1.50 -0.94
C PHE A 21 5.44 2.32 -2.17
N PRO A 22 4.94 3.56 -2.31
CA PRO A 22 5.27 4.38 -3.46
C PRO A 22 6.71 4.90 -3.40
N ALA A 23 7.32 5.09 -4.58
CA ALA A 23 8.63 5.71 -4.73
C ALA A 23 8.60 7.24 -4.55
N TRP A 24 7.43 7.87 -4.72
CA TRP A 24 7.23 9.31 -4.55
C TRP A 24 7.08 9.70 -3.07
N TYR A 25 7.25 10.99 -2.78
CA TYR A 25 7.12 11.55 -1.43
C TYR A 25 5.72 12.11 -1.19
N MET A 26 5.28 12.17 0.07
CA MET A 26 3.92 12.60 0.42
C MET A 26 3.48 13.95 -0.21
N PRO A 27 4.34 14.98 -0.34
CA PRO A 27 3.97 16.21 -1.02
C PRO A 27 3.59 16.06 -2.51
N GLU A 28 3.98 14.96 -3.15
CA GLU A 28 3.65 14.63 -4.55
C GLU A 28 2.34 13.84 -4.68
N PHE A 29 1.62 13.60 -3.57
CA PHE A 29 0.37 12.86 -3.58
C PHE A 29 -0.72 13.62 -4.34
N THR A 30 -1.31 12.96 -5.33
CA THR A 30 -2.42 13.48 -6.14
C THR A 30 -3.48 12.39 -6.32
N PRO A 31 -4.71 12.73 -6.75
CA PRO A 31 -5.72 11.73 -7.07
C PRO A 31 -5.24 10.66 -8.06
N GLY A 32 -4.47 11.04 -9.09
CA GLY A 32 -3.90 10.07 -10.03
C GLY A 32 -2.91 9.09 -9.38
N ARG A 33 -2.16 9.52 -8.35
CA ARG A 33 -1.30 8.61 -7.57
C ARG A 33 -2.10 7.62 -6.73
N LEU A 34 -3.30 8.01 -6.29
CA LEU A 34 -4.21 7.09 -5.62
C LEU A 34 -4.78 6.07 -6.60
N ASP A 35 -5.16 6.50 -7.80
CA ASP A 35 -5.64 5.60 -8.86
C ASP A 35 -4.57 4.57 -9.23
N GLU A 36 -3.31 4.99 -9.42
CA GLU A 36 -2.16 4.10 -9.63
C GLU A 36 -2.02 3.04 -8.50
N ALA A 37 -2.19 3.46 -7.24
CA ALA A 37 -2.10 2.56 -6.09
C ALA A 37 -3.24 1.53 -6.08
N ILE A 38 -4.46 1.95 -6.42
CA ILE A 38 -5.64 1.08 -6.51
C ILE A 38 -5.51 0.08 -7.65
N GLU A 39 -5.03 0.53 -8.82
CA GLU A 39 -4.74 -0.36 -9.95
C GLU A 39 -3.71 -1.42 -9.58
N GLU A 40 -2.63 -1.04 -8.88
CA GLU A 40 -1.66 -2.01 -8.41
C GLU A 40 -2.27 -3.03 -7.44
N PHE A 41 -3.04 -2.56 -6.45
CA PHE A 41 -3.73 -3.41 -5.51
C PHE A 41 -4.64 -4.42 -6.23
N ASN A 42 -5.42 -3.98 -7.23
CA ASN A 42 -6.33 -4.83 -7.98
C ASN A 42 -5.64 -5.88 -8.85
N ARG A 43 -4.40 -5.64 -9.31
CA ARG A 43 -3.63 -6.63 -10.10
C ARG A 43 -3.14 -7.81 -9.27
N ARG A 44 -3.03 -7.65 -7.95
CA ARG A 44 -2.47 -8.68 -7.08
C ARG A 44 -3.52 -9.73 -6.75
N LYS A 45 -3.15 -11.01 -6.89
CA LYS A 45 -4.03 -12.13 -6.54
C LYS A 45 -3.81 -12.54 -5.10
N ARG A 46 -4.78 -12.25 -4.22
CA ARG A 46 -4.73 -12.64 -2.81
C ARG A 46 -4.78 -14.15 -2.66
N ARG A 47 -3.83 -14.68 -1.90
CA ARG A 47 -3.69 -16.12 -1.65
C ARG A 47 -4.25 -16.57 -0.30
N PHE A 48 -4.62 -15.65 0.60
CA PHE A 48 -5.26 -15.91 1.89
C PHE A 48 -4.77 -17.20 2.61
N GLY A 49 -3.44 -17.38 2.71
CA GLY A 49 -2.85 -18.53 3.40
C GLY A 49 -2.88 -19.88 2.65
N ARG A 50 -3.06 -19.88 1.31
CA ARG A 50 -2.93 -21.05 0.40
C ARG A 50 -1.66 -21.03 -0.45
#